data_AF-A0A366X0B8-F1
#
_entry.id   AF-A0A366X0B8-F1
#
_cell.length_a   1.000
_cell.length_b   1.000
_cell.length_c   1.000
_cell.angle_alpha   90.00
_cell.angle_beta   90.00
_cell.angle_gamma   90.00
#
_symmetry.space_group_name_H-M   'P 1'
#
loop_
_entity.id
_entity.type
_entity.pdbx_description
1 polymer ?
#
loop_
_entity_poly.entity_id
_entity_poly.type
_entity_poly.pdbx_seq_one_letter_code
_entity_poly.pdbx_strand_id
1 'polypeptide(L)'
;MIANYQIQPNCYADSGQPSLYSFVDIAVARRAGAVALILGSLLTLVNQTDALLGENRLQVLPLATAYVMPFAVASISQVLGVRQASREICQRQLAKFPRDTFLRTALSHRIPARALLLALTIGAANTMIVVGAAMSEGGDISAVPIGQGFILPMLFGLISQAVAYRRVTSGFTPLANQQRKTP
;
A
#
# COMPACT_ATOMS: atom_id res chain seq x y z
N MET A 1 -14.33 -19.33 -7.58
CA MET A 1 -14.67 -18.63 -8.84
C MET A 1 -13.88 -17.33 -8.88
N ILE A 2 -12.73 -17.30 -9.56
CA ILE A 2 -11.87 -16.11 -9.67
C ILE A 2 -12.40 -15.33 -10.88
N ALA A 3 -13.06 -14.19 -10.63
CA ALA A 3 -13.48 -13.30 -11.70
C ALA A 3 -12.22 -12.89 -12.49
N ASN A 4 -12.15 -13.35 -13.74
CA ASN A 4 -11.10 -13.03 -14.70
C ASN A 4 -11.34 -11.59 -15.16
N TYR A 5 -10.91 -10.62 -14.35
CA TYR A 5 -10.92 -9.21 -14.73
C TYR A 5 -9.81 -9.04 -15.78
N GLN A 6 -10.17 -9.14 -17.07
CA GLN A 6 -9.31 -8.65 -18.14
C GLN A 6 -9.23 -7.13 -18.01
N ILE A 7 -8.27 -6.66 -17.22
CA ILE A 7 -7.90 -5.25 -17.19
C ILE A 7 -7.18 -4.98 -18.52
N GLN A 8 -7.94 -4.66 -19.58
CA GLN A 8 -7.34 -3.98 -20.73
C GLN A 8 -6.89 -2.60 -20.22
N PRO A 9 -5.59 -2.29 -20.20
CA PRO A 9 -5.16 -0.95 -19.87
C PRO A 9 -5.65 -0.04 -21.00
N ASN A 10 -6.62 0.82 -20.68
CA ASN A 10 -7.07 1.87 -21.59
C ASN A 10 -5.88 2.81 -21.79
N CYS A 11 -5.13 2.62 -22.88
CA CYS A 11 -3.95 3.41 -23.22
C CYS A 11 -4.28 4.74 -23.88
N TYR A 12 -5.56 5.11 -23.91
CA TYR A 12 -5.97 6.47 -24.20
C TYR A 12 -5.56 7.34 -23.02
N ALA A 13 -4.64 8.27 -23.28
CA ALA A 13 -4.28 9.32 -22.35
C ALA A 13 -5.51 10.20 -22.12
N ASP A 14 -6.35 9.83 -21.15
CA ASP A 14 -7.27 10.80 -20.59
C ASP A 14 -6.46 11.71 -19.65
N SER A 15 -6.40 12.98 -20.04
CA SER A 15 -5.97 14.12 -19.24
C SER A 15 -6.74 14.25 -17.91
N GLY A 16 -7.81 13.48 -17.68
CA GLY A 16 -8.41 13.25 -16.37
C GLY A 16 -7.68 12.15 -15.61
N GLN A 17 -6.78 12.50 -14.68
CA GLN A 17 -6.20 11.51 -13.76
C GLN A 17 -7.34 10.71 -13.09
N PRO A 18 -7.37 9.38 -13.21
CA PRO A 18 -8.45 8.62 -12.61
C PRO A 18 -8.31 8.73 -11.09
N SER A 19 -9.28 9.43 -10.48
CA SER A 19 -9.32 9.80 -9.06
C SER A 19 -9.01 8.61 -8.15
N LEU A 20 -8.34 8.83 -7.02
CA LEU A 20 -8.06 7.76 -6.04
C LEU A 20 -9.32 6.96 -5.69
N TYR A 21 -10.47 7.62 -5.70
CA TYR A 21 -11.78 7.03 -5.44
C TYR A 21 -12.26 6.02 -6.49
N SER A 22 -11.85 6.11 -7.77
CA SER A 22 -12.27 5.13 -8.79
C SER A 22 -11.45 3.84 -8.75
N PHE A 23 -10.25 3.87 -8.15
CA PHE A 23 -9.39 2.69 -7.99
C PHE A 23 -9.47 2.02 -6.62
N VAL A 24 -10.08 2.68 -5.63
CA VAL A 24 -10.52 2.00 -4.41
C VAL A 24 -11.77 1.21 -4.75
N ASP A 25 -11.57 0.17 -5.56
CA ASP A 25 -12.56 -0.87 -5.79
C ASP A 25 -12.89 -1.51 -4.43
N ILE A 26 -14.12 -1.98 -4.24
CA ILE A 26 -14.54 -2.77 -3.07
C ILE A 26 -13.55 -3.91 -2.80
N ALA A 27 -12.98 -4.51 -3.84
CA ALA A 27 -11.95 -5.54 -3.70
C ALA A 27 -10.64 -5.02 -3.07
N VAL A 28 -10.24 -3.78 -3.39
CA VAL A 28 -9.06 -3.10 -2.81
C VAL A 28 -9.36 -2.68 -1.38
N ALA A 29 -10.51 -2.05 -1.13
CA ALA A 29 -10.96 -1.64 0.19
C ALA A 29 -11.08 -2.82 1.16
N ARG A 30 -11.64 -3.95 0.72
CA ARG A 30 -11.76 -5.17 1.55
C ARG A 30 -10.39 -5.74 1.94
N ARG A 31 -9.43 -5.74 1.01
CA ARG A 31 -8.06 -6.22 1.27
C ARG A 31 -7.30 -5.26 2.19
N ALA A 32 -7.39 -3.96 1.92
CA ALA A 32 -6.78 -2.94 2.77
C ALA A 32 -7.41 -2.96 4.18
N GLY A 33 -8.72 -3.17 4.29
CA GLY A 33 -9.44 -3.33 5.55
C GLY A 33 -8.98 -4.55 6.33
N ALA A 34 -8.85 -5.72 5.69
CA ALA A 34 -8.35 -6.93 6.35
C ALA A 34 -6.92 -6.74 6.89
N VAL A 35 -6.05 -6.12 6.09
CA VAL A 35 -4.69 -5.75 6.50
C VAL A 35 -4.72 -4.80 7.70
N ALA A 36 -5.55 -3.76 7.63
CA ALA A 36 -5.67 -2.76 8.68
C ALA A 36 -6.17 -3.35 9.99
N LEU A 37 -7.10 -4.30 9.93
CA LEU A 37 -7.57 -5.02 11.11
C LEU A 37 -6.46 -5.85 11.74
N ILE A 38 -5.71 -6.61 10.94
CA ILE A 38 -4.62 -7.46 11.45
C ILE A 38 -3.50 -6.60 12.05
N LEU A 39 -2.98 -5.64 11.27
CA LEU A 39 -1.88 -4.79 11.71
C LEU A 39 -2.30 -3.85 12.84
N GLY A 40 -3.51 -3.29 12.77
CA GLY A 40 -4.04 -2.43 13.82
C GLY A 40 -4.23 -3.19 15.13
N SER A 41 -4.70 -4.44 15.09
CA SER A 41 -4.80 -5.29 16.28
C SER A 41 -3.43 -5.58 16.89
N LEU A 42 -2.45 -5.96 16.07
CA LEU A 42 -1.07 -6.23 16.50
C LEU A 42 -0.42 -4.96 17.09
N LEU A 43 -0.57 -3.83 16.43
CA LEU A 43 -0.03 -2.54 16.90
C LEU A 43 -0.70 -2.08 18.19
N THR A 44 -2.01 -2.28 18.32
CA THR A 44 -2.73 -1.98 19.57
C THR A 44 -2.22 -2.87 20.70
N LEU A 45 -2.02 -4.17 20.42
CA LEU A 45 -1.52 -5.12 21.41
C LEU A 45 -0.11 -4.77 21.88
N VAL A 46 0.75 -4.27 21.00
CA VAL A 46 2.13 -3.89 21.36
C VAL A 46 2.18 -2.51 22.04
N ASN A 47 1.38 -1.55 21.59
CA ASN A 47 1.48 -0.15 22.02
C ASN A 47 0.59 0.19 23.22
N GLN A 48 -0.42 -0.63 23.52
CA GLN A 48 -1.38 -0.39 24.60
C GLN A 48 -1.63 -1.66 25.44
N THR A 49 -0.64 -2.53 25.60
CA THR A 49 -0.75 -3.77 26.40
C THR A 49 -1.32 -3.50 27.80
N ASP A 50 -0.77 -2.50 28.49
CA ASP A 50 -1.16 -2.16 29.86
C ASP A 50 -2.61 -1.67 29.93
N ALA A 51 -3.09 -0.97 28.89
CA ALA A 51 -4.48 -0.56 28.82
C ALA A 51 -5.43 -1.73 28.51
N LEU A 52 -4.98 -2.73 27.74
CA LEU A 52 -5.74 -3.96 27.47
C LEU A 52 -5.82 -4.88 28.68
N LEU A 53 -4.80 -4.89 29.53
CA LEU A 53 -4.77 -5.62 30.79
C LEU A 53 -5.52 -4.90 31.93
N GLY A 54 -6.02 -3.68 31.67
CA GLY A 54 -6.81 -2.89 32.62
C GLY A 54 -5.97 -2.06 33.60
N GLU A 55 -4.66 -2.02 33.43
CA GLU A 55 -3.74 -1.24 34.27
C GLU A 55 -3.76 0.25 33.91
N ASN A 56 -4.18 0.60 32.69
CA ASN A 56 -4.24 2.00 32.24
C ASN A 56 -5.47 2.29 31.36
N ARG A 57 -5.76 3.58 31.08
CA ARG A 57 -6.86 3.96 30.19
C ARG A 57 -6.48 3.75 28.72
N LEU A 58 -7.43 3.20 27.96
CA LEU A 58 -7.30 3.05 26.51
C LEU A 58 -7.23 4.43 25.84
N GLN A 59 -6.16 4.67 25.10
CA GLN A 59 -5.99 5.94 24.38
C GLN A 59 -6.63 5.80 23.00
N VAL A 60 -7.73 6.53 22.78
CA VAL A 60 -8.54 6.45 21.55
C VAL A 60 -7.76 6.93 20.33
N LEU A 61 -6.91 7.95 20.48
CA LEU A 61 -6.19 8.54 19.35
C LEU A 61 -5.09 7.61 18.79
N PRO A 62 -4.17 7.03 19.59
CA PRO A 62 -3.22 6.03 19.08
C PRO A 62 -3.91 4.75 18.61
N LEU A 63 -5.07 4.40 19.18
CA LEU A 63 -5.88 3.29 18.70
C LEU A 63 -6.39 3.58 17.28
N ALA A 64 -6.96 4.76 17.04
CA ALA A 64 -7.46 5.13 15.72
C ALA A 64 -6.34 5.15 14.66
N THR A 65 -5.17 5.71 14.98
CA THR A 65 -4.03 5.73 14.05
C THR A 65 -3.49 4.34 13.74
N ALA A 66 -3.55 3.40 14.71
CA ALA A 66 -3.15 2.01 14.51
C ALA A 66 -3.95 1.29 13.40
N TYR A 67 -5.21 1.68 13.16
CA TYR A 67 -6.02 1.10 12.07
C TYR A 67 -6.02 1.96 10.80
N VAL A 68 -6.11 3.28 10.95
CA VAL A 68 -6.22 4.21 9.81
C VAL A 68 -4.93 4.24 8.98
N MET A 69 -3.77 4.25 9.63
CA MET A 69 -2.48 4.34 8.91
C MET A 69 -2.22 3.10 8.04
N PRO A 70 -2.33 1.86 8.55
CA PRO A 70 -2.19 0.68 7.70
C PRO A 70 -3.20 0.62 6.56
N PHE A 71 -4.45 1.04 6.80
CA PHE A 71 -5.47 1.11 5.75
C PHE A 71 -5.07 2.07 4.63
N ALA A 72 -4.61 3.27 4.99
CA ALA A 72 -4.17 4.29 4.04
C ALA A 72 -2.95 3.82 3.24
N VAL A 73 -1.91 3.30 3.92
CA VAL A 73 -0.71 2.74 3.28
C VAL A 73 -1.11 1.65 2.28
N ALA A 74 -1.97 0.71 2.70
CA ALA A 74 -2.38 -0.42 1.87
C ALA A 74 -3.15 0.02 0.63
N SER A 75 -4.09 0.94 0.78
CA SER A 75 -4.93 1.44 -0.29
C SER A 75 -4.09 2.22 -1.32
N ILE A 76 -3.32 3.21 -0.87
CA ILE A 76 -2.50 4.05 -1.75
C ILE A 76 -1.44 3.21 -2.47
N SER A 77 -0.80 2.27 -1.76
CA SER A 77 0.22 1.40 -2.35
C SER A 77 -0.35 0.49 -3.44
N GLN A 78 -1.57 -0.03 -3.28
CA GLN A 78 -2.22 -0.80 -4.34
C GLN A 78 -2.49 0.07 -5.57
N VAL A 79 -3.01 1.29 -5.38
CA VAL A 79 -3.28 2.22 -6.49
C VAL A 79 -1.98 2.59 -7.23
N LEU A 80 -0.90 2.89 -6.50
CA LEU A 80 0.40 3.21 -7.09
C LEU A 80 0.99 2.03 -7.89
N GLY A 81 0.85 0.80 -7.39
CA GLY A 81 1.30 -0.40 -8.08
C GLY A 81 0.54 -0.66 -9.38
N VAL A 82 -0.79 -0.50 -9.36
CA VAL A 82 -1.64 -0.62 -10.57
C VAL A 82 -1.28 0.45 -11.60
N ARG A 83 -1.23 1.73 -11.19
CA ARG A 83 -0.88 2.84 -12.09
C ARG A 83 0.49 2.66 -12.74
N GLN A 84 1.47 2.11 -12.00
CA GLN A 84 2.79 1.83 -12.57
C GLN A 84 2.74 0.75 -13.64
N ALA A 85 2.09 -0.38 -13.35
CA ALA A 85 1.94 -1.46 -14.31
C ALA A 85 1.22 -0.98 -15.58
N SER A 86 0.13 -0.23 -15.45
CA SER A 86 -0.59 0.34 -16.59
C SER A 86 0.28 1.27 -17.44
N ARG A 87 1.08 2.14 -16.82
CA ARG A 87 2.01 3.03 -17.55
C ARG A 87 3.05 2.24 -18.34
N GLU A 88 3.66 1.22 -17.73
CA GLU A 88 4.68 0.41 -18.40
C GLU A 88 4.11 -0.46 -19.53
N ILE A 89 2.86 -0.92 -19.39
CA ILE A 89 2.15 -1.61 -20.48
C ILE A 89 1.88 -0.65 -21.65
N CYS A 90 1.35 0.54 -21.39
CA CYS A 90 1.04 1.51 -22.44
C CYS A 90 2.28 2.08 -23.13
N GLN A 91 3.40 2.18 -22.42
CA GLN A 91 4.69 2.54 -23.01
C GLN A 91 5.36 1.39 -23.77
N ARG A 92 4.68 0.24 -23.94
CA ARG A 92 5.20 -1.00 -24.56
C ARG A 92 6.52 -1.49 -23.95
N GLN A 93 6.88 -1.04 -22.74
CA GLN A 93 8.12 -1.42 -22.07
C GLN A 93 8.08 -2.85 -21.53
N LEU A 94 6.88 -3.45 -21.37
CA LEU A 94 6.75 -4.85 -20.96
C LEU A 94 7.32 -5.86 -21.98
N ALA A 95 7.49 -5.48 -23.25
CA ALA A 95 8.13 -6.37 -24.24
C ALA A 95 9.63 -6.59 -23.95
N LYS A 96 10.26 -5.74 -23.11
CA LYS A 96 11.69 -5.85 -22.77
C LYS A 96 11.98 -6.70 -21.54
N PHE A 97 10.97 -7.09 -20.75
CA PHE A 97 11.22 -7.71 -19.45
C PHE A 97 10.62 -9.12 -19.38
N PRO A 98 11.47 -10.18 -19.44
CA PRO A 98 11.04 -11.55 -19.17
C PRO A 98 10.54 -11.66 -17.72
N ARG A 99 9.80 -12.73 -17.41
CA ARG A 99 9.22 -13.03 -16.08
C ARG A 99 10.24 -12.84 -14.94
N ASP A 100 10.33 -11.63 -14.39
CA ASP A 100 11.24 -11.33 -13.30
C ASP A 100 10.72 -11.92 -11.98
N THR A 101 11.65 -12.35 -11.12
CA THR A 101 11.35 -12.84 -9.76
C THR A 101 10.68 -11.73 -8.94
N PHE A 102 9.77 -12.09 -8.03
CA PHE A 102 9.04 -11.14 -7.17
C PHE A 102 9.96 -10.11 -6.48
N LEU A 103 11.11 -10.55 -5.97
CA LEU A 103 12.12 -9.68 -5.36
C LEU A 103 12.64 -8.61 -6.34
N ARG A 104 12.90 -9.00 -7.58
CA ARG A 104 13.42 -8.10 -8.61
C ARG A 104 12.36 -7.09 -9.03
N THR A 105 11.09 -7.50 -9.09
CA THR A 105 9.98 -6.54 -9.27
C THR A 105 9.89 -5.55 -8.11
N ALA A 106 9.94 -6.03 -6.87
CA ALA A 106 9.80 -5.19 -5.67
C ALA A 106 10.95 -4.19 -5.49
N LEU A 107 12.15 -4.54 -5.94
CA LEU A 107 13.35 -3.69 -5.87
C LEU A 107 13.58 -2.86 -7.15
N SER A 108 12.79 -3.07 -8.20
CA SER A 108 12.86 -2.37 -9.49
C SER A 108 11.61 -1.49 -9.70
N HIS A 109 11.46 -0.89 -10.89
CA HIS A 109 10.25 -0.16 -11.31
C HIS A 109 9.88 1.08 -10.47
N ARG A 110 10.87 1.71 -9.82
CA ARG A 110 10.68 2.85 -8.90
C ARG A 110 9.71 2.55 -7.73
N ILE A 111 9.37 1.28 -7.51
CA ILE A 111 8.56 0.81 -6.38
C ILE A 111 9.23 1.15 -5.03
N PRO A 112 10.55 0.91 -4.81
CA PRO A 112 11.16 1.23 -3.52
C PRO A 112 11.19 2.73 -3.23
N ALA A 113 11.44 3.57 -4.23
CA ALA A 113 11.41 5.03 -4.07
C ALA A 113 10.01 5.54 -3.68
N ARG A 114 8.95 4.97 -4.26
CA ARG A 114 7.56 5.33 -3.92
C ARG A 114 7.13 4.80 -2.57
N ALA A 115 7.50 3.57 -2.25
CA ALA A 115 7.27 2.99 -0.92
C ALA A 115 7.98 3.83 0.16
N LEU A 116 9.21 4.27 -0.10
CA LEU A 116 9.94 5.17 0.79
C LEU A 116 9.24 6.52 0.93
N LEU A 117 8.84 7.15 -0.18
CA LEU A 117 8.14 8.44 -0.13
C LEU A 117 6.82 8.34 0.66
N LEU A 118 6.05 7.27 0.41
CA LEU A 118 4.82 7.00 1.14
C LEU A 118 5.07 6.72 2.63
N ALA A 119 6.16 6.06 2.96
CA ALA A 119 6.57 5.84 4.34
C ALA A 119 7.02 7.12 5.04
N LEU A 120 7.73 8.00 4.33
CA LEU A 120 8.11 9.30 4.86
C LEU A 120 6.89 10.18 5.11
N THR A 121 5.93 10.23 4.19
CA THR A 121 4.73 11.07 4.35
C THR A 121 3.81 10.54 5.45
N ILE A 122 3.48 9.25 5.43
CA ILE A 122 2.59 8.64 6.42
C ILE A 122 3.27 8.54 7.79
N GLY A 123 4.56 8.21 7.81
CA GLY A 123 5.36 8.15 9.03
C GLY A 123 5.53 9.53 9.67
N ALA A 124 5.78 10.58 8.88
CA ALA A 124 5.83 11.95 9.40
C ALA A 124 4.47 12.38 9.95
N ALA A 125 3.37 12.12 9.23
CA ALA A 125 2.02 12.43 9.71
C ALA A 125 1.69 11.69 11.03
N ASN A 126 1.99 10.40 11.10
CA ASN A 126 1.78 9.61 12.32
C ASN A 126 2.64 10.13 13.48
N THR A 127 3.91 10.46 13.21
CA THR A 127 4.82 11.01 14.22
C THR A 127 4.31 12.36 14.74
N MET A 128 3.84 13.26 13.85
CA MET A 128 3.26 14.54 14.28
C MET A 128 2.03 14.34 15.18
N ILE A 129 1.16 13.39 14.86
CA ILE A 129 -0.04 13.11 15.66
C ILE A 129 0.36 12.57 17.04
N VAL A 130 1.26 11.58 17.09
CA VAL A 130 1.65 10.94 18.36
C VAL A 130 2.47 11.90 19.24
N VAL A 131 3.42 12.63 18.66
CA VAL A 131 4.20 13.65 19.39
C VAL A 131 3.28 14.78 19.85
N GLY A 132 2.37 15.25 18.99
CA GLY A 132 1.40 16.29 19.36
C GLY A 132 0.50 15.86 20.50
N ALA A 133 0.02 14.61 20.48
CA ALA A 133 -0.76 14.02 21.57
C ALA A 133 0.06 13.95 22.87
N ALA A 134 1.27 13.40 22.82
CA ALA A 134 2.17 13.31 23.97
C ALA A 134 2.45 14.69 24.59
N MET A 135 2.73 15.70 23.76
CA MET A 135 2.96 17.07 24.24
C MET A 135 1.70 17.69 24.85
N SER A 136 0.51 17.39 24.33
CA SER A 136 -0.75 17.92 24.85
C SER A 136 -1.14 17.34 26.22
N GLU A 137 -0.70 16.11 26.51
CA GLU A 137 -0.96 15.42 27.78
C GLU A 137 0.17 15.63 28.81
N GLY A 138 1.19 16.42 28.48
CA GLY A 138 2.38 16.61 29.33
C GLY A 138 3.24 15.34 29.46
N GLY A 139 3.09 14.41 28.52
CA GLY A 139 3.72 13.10 28.53
C GLY A 139 5.16 13.08 28.06
N ASP A 140 5.86 11.99 28.39
CA ASP A 140 7.25 11.78 28.02
C ASP A 140 7.39 11.33 26.55
N ILE A 141 8.09 12.14 25.76
CA ILE A 141 8.39 11.91 24.35
C ILE A 141 9.47 10.82 24.14
N SER A 142 10.19 10.43 25.19
CA SER A 142 11.25 9.41 25.11
C SER A 142 10.71 7.99 24.78
N ALA A 143 9.44 7.73 25.11
CA ALA A 143 8.78 6.45 24.89
C ALA A 143 8.10 6.34 23.51
N VAL A 144 8.13 7.37 22.67
CA VAL A 144 7.43 7.36 21.37
C VAL A 144 8.20 6.48 20.38
N PRO A 145 7.60 5.40 19.83
CA PRO A 145 8.29 4.48 18.92
C PRO A 145 8.37 5.04 17.48
N ILE A 146 9.12 6.14 17.31
CA ILE A 146 9.24 6.89 16.05
C ILE A 146 9.63 5.97 14.88
N GLY A 147 10.57 5.04 15.09
CA GLY A 147 11.06 4.12 14.05
C GLY A 147 9.97 3.21 13.45
N GLN A 148 9.00 2.76 14.26
CA GLN A 148 7.89 1.92 13.77
C GLN A 148 7.01 2.66 12.77
N GLY A 149 6.87 3.99 12.94
CA GLY A 149 6.09 4.85 12.06
C GLY A 149 6.62 4.93 10.62
N PHE A 150 7.88 4.57 10.37
CA PHE A 150 8.49 4.64 9.04
C PHE A 150 8.76 3.26 8.45
N ILE A 151 9.26 2.32 9.25
CA ILE A 151 9.67 1.00 8.76
C ILE A 151 8.46 0.20 8.26
N LEU A 152 7.38 0.17 9.03
CA LEU A 152 6.18 -0.60 8.69
C LEU A 152 5.51 -0.08 7.41
N PRO A 153 5.24 1.23 7.24
CA PRO A 153 4.72 1.77 6.00
C PRO A 153 5.61 1.51 4.78
N MET A 154 6.93 1.52 4.96
CA MET A 154 7.88 1.26 3.86
C MET A 154 7.80 -0.18 3.39
N LEU A 155 7.95 -1.16 4.29
CA LEU A 155 7.89 -2.58 3.96
C LEU A 155 6.53 -2.94 3.37
N PHE A 156 5.47 -2.46 4.00
CA PHE A 156 4.13 -2.74 3.54
C PHE A 156 3.84 -2.09 2.19
N GLY A 157 4.27 -0.84 1.99
CA GLY A 157 4.11 -0.14 0.72
C GLY A 157 4.84 -0.82 -0.42
N LEU A 158 6.06 -1.32 -0.18
CA LEU A 158 6.86 -2.06 -1.14
C LEU A 158 6.18 -3.37 -1.56
N ILE A 159 5.78 -4.19 -0.59
CA ILE A 159 5.13 -5.49 -0.85
C ILE A 159 3.79 -5.27 -1.57
N SER A 160 2.98 -4.33 -1.08
CA SER A 160 1.65 -4.05 -1.64
C SER A 160 1.72 -3.55 -3.08
N GLN A 161 2.66 -2.63 -3.38
CA GLN A 161 2.92 -2.15 -4.75
C GLN A 161 3.41 -3.29 -5.66
N ALA A 162 4.33 -4.15 -5.19
CA ALA A 162 4.85 -5.27 -5.97
C ALA A 162 3.75 -6.30 -6.31
N VAL A 163 2.88 -6.63 -5.34
CA VAL A 163 1.76 -7.56 -5.56
C VAL A 163 0.70 -6.95 -6.48
N ALA A 164 0.40 -5.66 -6.34
CA ALA A 164 -0.51 -4.96 -7.25
C ALA A 164 0.04 -4.92 -8.69
N TYR A 165 1.32 -4.58 -8.84
CA TYR A 165 2.02 -4.56 -10.13
C TYR A 165 1.94 -5.91 -10.84
N ARG A 166 2.32 -7.00 -10.15
CA ARG A 166 2.32 -8.35 -10.73
C ARG A 166 0.93 -8.84 -11.13
N ARG A 167 -0.13 -8.46 -10.40
CA ARG A 167 -1.51 -8.84 -10.75
C ARG A 167 -1.92 -8.28 -12.10
N VAL A 168 -1.54 -7.04 -12.38
CA VAL A 168 -1.85 -6.37 -13.65
C VAL A 168 -1.00 -6.98 -14.78
N THR A 169 0.29 -7.21 -14.55
CA THR A 169 1.18 -7.74 -15.60
C THR A 169 0.96 -9.23 -15.89
N SER A 170 0.54 -10.04 -14.91
CA SER A 170 0.21 -11.45 -15.12
C SER A 170 -1.08 -11.66 -15.92
N GLY A 171 -2.00 -10.70 -15.86
CA GLY A 171 -3.24 -10.71 -16.66
C GLY A 171 -3.05 -10.21 -18.10
N PHE A 172 -1.90 -9.58 -18.40
CA PHE A 172 -1.62 -8.99 -19.70
C PHE A 172 -0.95 -10.00 -20.64
N THR A 173 -1.66 -10.39 -21.70
CA THR A 173 -1.08 -11.18 -22.80
C THR A 173 -0.77 -10.25 -23.97
N PRO A 174 0.49 -10.09 -24.40
CA PRO A 174 0.82 -9.19 -25.50
C PRO A 174 0.18 -9.66 -26.81
N LEU A 175 -0.41 -8.73 -27.56
CA LEU A 175 -1.11 -8.95 -28.84
C LEU A 175 -0.30 -9.77 -29.88
N ALA A 176 1.04 -9.73 -29.79
CA ALA A 176 1.92 -10.53 -30.63
C ALA A 176 1.71 -12.07 -30.48
N ASN A 177 1.18 -12.53 -29.35
CA ASN A 177 0.81 -13.94 -29.14
C ASN A 177 -0.64 -14.27 -29.52
N GLN A 178 -1.49 -13.27 -29.74
CA GLN A 178 -2.87 -13.47 -30.14
C GLN A 178 -2.99 -13.72 -31.65
N GLN A 179 -2.06 -13.15 -32.45
CA GLN A 179 -1.95 -13.39 -33.89
C GLN A 179 -1.32 -14.75 -34.26
N ARG A 180 -0.77 -15.49 -33.29
CA ARG A 180 -0.22 -16.84 -33.50
C ARG A 180 -1.19 -17.95 -33.12
N LYS A 181 -2.44 -17.59 -32.77
CA LYS A 181 -3.50 -18.49 -32.29
C LYS A 181 -4.80 -18.40 -33.09
N THR A 182 -4.75 -17.87 -34.30
CA THR A 182 -5.81 -18.07 -35.29
C THR A 182 -5.42 -19.25 -36.18
N PRO A 183 -6.21 -20.33 -36.23
CA PRO A 183 -5.99 -21.45 -37.15
C PRO A 183 -6.13 -21.00 -38.62
#